data_AF-X0XHE5-F1
#
_entry.id   AF-X0XHE5-F1
#
_cell.length_a   1.000
_cell.length_b   1.000
_cell.length_c   1.000
_cell.angle_alpha   90.00
_cell.angle_beta   90.00
_cell.angle_gamma   90.00
#
_symmetry.space_group_name_H-M   'P 1'
#
loop_
_entity.id
_entity.type
_entity.pdbx_description
1 polymer ?
#
loop_
_entity_poly.entity_id
_entity_poly.type
_entity_poly.pdbx_seq_one_letter_code
_entity_poly.pdbx_strand_id
1 'polypeptide(L)'
;GPGRGSVAGSLTAYCLNITNIDPIKYGLLFERFLNPQRISMPDIDIDFCINGRDEVIRYVADKYGRDNVGQIITFGTMKARAVIRDVGRTLNIPLGEVDRIAKLVPEGPGVSLERAIQEEPELKRLEEGEEQTKKLLTISRALEGLSRHASTHASGVVISDRPLVEYLPLFKGSRDEIMTQFTMDKIEQLGLIKFDFLGLKTLTVIKQALRLIEQTTGQKLIIDKIPLNDEATYHLVSEGKTTG
;
A
#
# COMPACT_ATOMS: atom_id res chain seq x y z
N GLY A 1 0.61 13.81 -6.91
CA GLY A 1 1.90 14.03 -6.22
C GLY A 1 2.95 14.38 -7.26
N PRO A 2 4.21 14.62 -6.88
CA PRO A 2 5.25 14.96 -7.85
C PRO A 2 5.64 13.79 -8.79
N GLY A 3 5.23 12.57 -8.47
CA GLY A 3 5.53 11.34 -9.21
C GLY A 3 6.32 10.37 -8.34
N ARG A 4 6.15 9.06 -8.58
CA ARG A 4 6.79 7.98 -7.83
C ARG A 4 7.45 7.00 -8.78
N GLY A 5 8.51 6.34 -8.31
CA GLY A 5 9.12 5.25 -9.05
C GLY A 5 9.88 5.74 -10.28
N SER A 6 9.99 4.89 -11.30
CA SER A 6 10.83 5.17 -12.45
C SER A 6 10.21 6.14 -13.45
N VAL A 7 8.88 6.35 -13.45
CA VAL A 7 8.20 7.27 -14.39
C VAL A 7 8.72 8.71 -14.30
N ALA A 8 9.26 9.12 -13.15
CA ALA A 8 9.92 10.42 -12.98
C ALA A 8 11.11 10.65 -13.93
N GLY A 9 11.71 9.58 -14.49
CA GLY A 9 12.76 9.68 -15.50
C GLY A 9 12.26 9.98 -16.92
N SER A 10 10.94 10.02 -17.16
CA SER A 10 10.38 10.30 -18.48
C SER A 10 10.15 11.78 -18.71
N LEU A 11 10.89 12.37 -19.64
CA LEU A 11 10.67 13.74 -20.09
C LEU A 11 9.26 13.92 -20.69
N THR A 12 8.78 12.93 -21.43
CA THR A 12 7.41 12.93 -21.96
C THR A 12 6.39 12.99 -20.83
N ALA A 13 6.56 12.20 -19.76
CA ALA A 13 5.68 12.25 -18.60
C ALA A 13 5.69 13.62 -17.92
N TYR A 14 6.87 14.25 -17.80
CA TYR A 14 7.00 15.61 -17.28
C TYR A 14 6.28 16.64 -18.17
N CYS A 15 6.50 16.62 -19.49
CA CYS A 15 5.86 17.54 -20.42
C CYS A 15 4.33 17.41 -20.47
N LEU A 16 3.80 16.21 -20.20
CA LEU A 16 2.36 15.94 -20.15
C LEU A 16 1.74 16.17 -18.76
N ASN A 17 2.52 16.67 -17.79
CA ASN A 17 2.11 16.85 -16.38
C ASN A 17 1.63 15.56 -15.70
N ILE A 18 2.19 14.41 -16.10
CA ILE A 18 2.03 13.14 -15.38
C ILE A 18 2.97 13.14 -14.16
N THR A 19 4.15 13.75 -14.28
CA THR A 19 5.11 13.99 -13.21
C THR A 19 5.42 15.48 -13.10
N ASN A 20 5.82 15.94 -11.91
CA ASN A 20 6.19 17.35 -11.67
C ASN A 20 7.71 17.54 -11.49
N ILE A 21 8.51 16.49 -11.70
CA ILE A 21 9.98 16.52 -11.55
C ILE A 21 10.62 16.58 -12.92
N ASP A 22 11.48 17.58 -13.15
CA ASP A 22 12.25 17.72 -14.38
C ASP A 22 13.38 16.67 -14.45
N PRO A 23 13.28 15.65 -15.33
CA PRO A 23 14.27 14.59 -15.38
C PRO A 23 15.64 15.06 -15.89
N ILE A 24 15.70 16.09 -16.73
CA ILE A 24 16.97 16.59 -17.28
C ILE A 24 17.75 17.28 -16.17
N LYS A 25 17.08 18.15 -15.39
CA LYS A 25 17.71 18.88 -14.30
C LYS A 25 18.35 17.97 -13.25
N TYR A 26 17.71 16.83 -12.96
CA TYR A 26 18.16 15.90 -11.93
C TYR A 26 18.89 14.66 -12.48
N GLY A 27 19.16 14.60 -13.80
CA GLY A 27 19.85 13.47 -14.43
C GLY A 27 19.10 12.14 -14.29
N LEU A 28 17.76 12.18 -14.28
CA LEU A 28 16.93 10.98 -14.20
C LEU A 28 16.86 10.31 -15.57
N LEU A 29 17.10 9.00 -15.60
CA LEU A 29 17.22 8.22 -16.84
C LEU A 29 15.87 7.62 -17.27
N PHE A 30 15.52 7.79 -18.55
CA PHE A 30 14.31 7.22 -19.13
C PHE A 30 14.37 5.70 -19.20
N GLU A 31 15.54 5.12 -19.45
CA GLU A 31 15.76 3.67 -19.62
C GLU A 31 15.48 2.88 -18.33
N ARG A 32 15.49 3.55 -17.18
CA ARG A 32 15.05 2.97 -15.90
C ARG A 32 13.54 2.80 -15.83
N PHE A 33 12.78 3.61 -16.57
CA PHE A 33 11.33 3.49 -16.71
C PHE A 33 10.95 2.48 -17.77
N LEU A 34 11.47 2.66 -18.99
CA LEU A 34 11.20 1.80 -20.13
C LEU A 34 12.52 1.42 -20.79
N ASN A 35 12.88 0.15 -20.65
CA ASN A 35 14.09 -0.38 -21.26
C ASN A 35 13.77 -0.92 -22.66
N PRO A 36 14.36 -0.37 -23.74
CA PRO A 36 14.07 -0.81 -25.10
C PRO A 36 14.50 -2.27 -25.37
N GLN A 37 15.43 -2.81 -24.59
CA GLN A 37 15.91 -4.20 -24.70
C GLN A 37 15.04 -5.18 -23.90
N ARG A 38 14.14 -4.70 -23.04
CA ARG A 38 13.24 -5.53 -22.23
C ARG A 38 11.79 -5.09 -22.44
N ILE A 39 11.05 -5.87 -23.22
CA ILE A 39 9.62 -5.64 -23.43
C ILE A 39 8.89 -6.00 -22.14
N SER A 40 8.50 -4.98 -21.38
CA SER A 40 7.63 -5.09 -20.21
C SER A 40 6.61 -3.97 -20.23
N MET A 41 5.42 -4.23 -19.70
CA MET A 41 4.40 -3.19 -19.56
C MET A 41 4.90 -2.11 -18.59
N PRO A 42 4.79 -0.82 -18.92
CA PRO A 42 5.16 0.25 -17.99
C PRO A 42 4.20 0.27 -16.81
N ASP A 43 4.75 0.43 -15.61
CA ASP A 43 3.97 0.62 -14.38
C ASP A 43 4.03 2.09 -13.98
N ILE A 44 2.86 2.76 -13.97
CA ILE A 44 2.75 4.18 -13.60
C ILE A 44 1.97 4.27 -12.29
N ASP A 45 2.72 4.56 -11.23
CA ASP A 45 2.19 4.83 -9.91
C ASP A 45 1.82 6.31 -9.76
N ILE A 46 0.58 6.60 -9.37
CA ILE A 46 0.11 7.98 -9.21
C ILE A 46 -0.35 8.22 -7.77
N ASP A 47 0.30 9.18 -7.11
CA ASP A 47 -0.05 9.57 -5.75
C ASP A 47 -1.14 10.65 -5.72
N PHE A 48 -2.18 10.41 -4.93
CA PHE A 48 -3.28 11.34 -4.68
C PHE A 48 -3.34 11.72 -3.20
N CYS A 49 -4.01 12.84 -2.93
CA CYS A 49 -4.51 13.12 -1.59
C CYS A 49 -5.52 12.03 -1.20
N ILE A 50 -5.47 11.53 0.04
CA ILE A 50 -6.37 10.47 0.52
C ILE A 50 -7.84 10.82 0.22
N ASN A 51 -8.22 12.07 0.49
CA ASN A 51 -9.59 12.53 0.30
C ASN A 51 -10.01 12.68 -1.18
N GLY A 52 -9.05 12.76 -2.11
CA GLY A 52 -9.31 12.89 -3.54
C GLY A 52 -9.29 11.56 -4.31
N ARG A 53 -8.77 10.49 -3.71
CA ARG A 53 -8.61 9.18 -4.38
C ARG A 53 -9.93 8.64 -4.92
N ASP A 54 -10.97 8.62 -4.10
CA ASP A 54 -12.27 8.04 -4.48
C ASP A 54 -13.00 8.89 -5.53
N GLU A 55 -12.69 10.18 -5.63
CA GLU A 55 -13.18 11.04 -6.71
C GLU A 55 -12.52 10.70 -8.05
N VAL A 56 -11.21 10.44 -8.04
CA VAL A 56 -10.49 10.01 -9.24
C VAL A 56 -10.96 8.64 -9.71
N ILE A 57 -11.16 7.68 -8.81
CA ILE A 57 -11.71 6.37 -9.16
C ILE A 57 -13.08 6.52 -9.82
N ARG A 58 -13.97 7.35 -9.25
CA ARG A 58 -15.28 7.64 -9.85
C ARG A 58 -15.17 8.28 -11.22
N TYR A 59 -14.29 9.27 -11.39
CA TYR A 59 -14.04 9.91 -12.68
C TYR A 59 -13.59 8.89 -13.74
N VAL A 60 -12.67 7.99 -13.38
CA VAL A 60 -12.18 6.95 -14.29
C VAL A 60 -13.29 5.96 -14.64
N ALA A 61 -14.09 5.53 -13.67
CA ALA A 61 -15.22 4.64 -13.88
C ALA A 61 -16.31 5.28 -14.76
N ASP A 62 -16.63 6.56 -14.55
CA ASP A 62 -17.61 7.27 -15.37
C ASP A 62 -17.07 7.54 -16.80
N LYS A 63 -15.75 7.70 -16.96
CA LYS A 63 -15.11 7.94 -18.27
C LYS A 63 -14.98 6.68 -19.13
N TYR A 64 -14.59 5.55 -18.54
CA TYR A 64 -14.30 4.31 -19.28
C TYR A 64 -15.39 3.26 -19.16
N GLY A 65 -16.45 3.52 -18.39
CA GLY A 65 -17.54 2.59 -18.11
C GLY A 65 -17.35 1.91 -16.75
N ARG A 66 -18.41 1.90 -15.94
CA ARG A 66 -18.36 1.35 -14.57
C ARG A 66 -18.08 -0.15 -14.54
N ASP A 67 -18.46 -0.88 -15.59
CA ASP A 67 -18.22 -2.32 -15.69
C ASP A 67 -16.80 -2.65 -16.17
N ASN A 68 -16.08 -1.66 -16.73
CA ASN A 68 -14.73 -1.81 -17.28
C ASN A 68 -13.63 -1.46 -16.26
N VAL A 69 -14.02 -0.86 -15.12
CA VAL A 69 -13.13 -0.34 -14.08
C VAL A 69 -13.47 -0.99 -12.76
N GLY A 70 -12.46 -1.50 -12.06
CA GLY A 70 -12.64 -2.20 -10.80
C GLY A 70 -11.45 -2.01 -9.89
N GLN A 71 -11.66 -2.16 -8.58
CA GLN A 71 -10.54 -2.20 -7.64
C GLN A 71 -9.94 -3.60 -7.60
N ILE A 72 -8.65 -3.69 -7.30
CA ILE A 72 -7.97 -4.98 -7.16
C ILE A 72 -8.24 -5.50 -5.75
N ILE A 73 -8.53 -6.79 -5.60
CA ILE A 73 -8.65 -7.43 -4.28
C ILE A 73 -7.28 -7.71 -3.68
N THR A 74 -7.23 -7.70 -2.36
CA THR A 74 -6.14 -8.25 -1.57
C THR A 74 -6.70 -9.17 -0.50
N PHE A 75 -5.91 -10.15 -0.08
CA PHE A 75 -6.31 -11.08 0.97
C PHE A 75 -5.51 -10.81 2.23
N GLY A 76 -6.21 -10.52 3.33
CA GLY A 76 -5.59 -10.49 4.64
C GLY A 76 -5.21 -11.92 5.04
N THR A 77 -3.92 -12.20 5.22
CA THR A 77 -3.43 -13.50 5.70
C THR A 77 -3.25 -13.52 7.22
N MET A 78 -3.28 -14.71 7.80
CA MET A 78 -3.02 -14.90 9.23
C MET A 78 -1.52 -14.77 9.52
N LYS A 79 -1.08 -13.57 9.94
CA LYS A 79 0.31 -13.31 10.35
C LYS A 79 0.61 -13.95 11.70
N ALA A 80 1.88 -14.29 11.97
CA ALA A 80 2.36 -14.96 13.19
C ALA A 80 1.71 -14.47 14.52
N ARG A 81 1.76 -13.16 14.80
CA ARG A 81 1.13 -12.59 16.01
C ARG A 81 -0.39 -12.65 15.99
N ALA A 82 -1.01 -12.47 14.82
CA ALA A 82 -2.46 -12.44 14.68
C ALA A 82 -3.06 -13.85 14.82
N VAL A 83 -2.40 -14.86 14.25
CA VAL A 83 -2.85 -16.26 14.32
C VAL A 83 -2.83 -16.78 15.76
N ILE A 84 -1.79 -16.44 16.55
CA ILE A 84 -1.75 -16.78 17.99
C ILE A 84 -2.96 -16.19 18.72
N ARG A 85 -3.30 -14.92 18.44
CA ARG A 85 -4.43 -14.25 19.09
C ARG A 85 -5.77 -14.87 18.71
N ASP A 86 -5.96 -15.22 17.44
CA ASP A 86 -7.20 -15.82 16.95
C ASP A 86 -7.39 -17.26 17.47
N VAL A 87 -6.33 -18.08 17.45
CA VAL A 87 -6.35 -19.45 17.98
C VAL A 87 -6.51 -19.43 19.50
N GLY A 88 -5.79 -18.56 20.21
CA GLY A 88 -5.88 -18.44 21.67
C GLY A 88 -7.29 -18.08 22.15
N ARG A 89 -7.96 -17.17 21.44
CA ARG A 89 -9.38 -16.86 21.69
C ARG A 89 -10.29 -18.07 21.48
N THR A 90 -10.03 -18.85 20.43
CA THR A 90 -10.81 -20.05 20.11
C THR A 90 -10.62 -21.16 21.14
N LEU A 91 -9.40 -21.29 21.67
CA LEU A 91 -9.06 -22.24 22.75
C LEU A 91 -9.46 -21.73 24.15
N ASN A 92 -10.12 -20.58 24.24
CA ASN A 92 -10.54 -19.95 25.49
C ASN A 92 -9.39 -19.70 26.48
N ILE A 93 -8.19 -19.40 25.97
CA ILE A 93 -7.04 -19.00 26.77
C ILE A 93 -7.23 -17.54 27.21
N PRO A 94 -6.93 -17.17 28.48
CA PRO A 94 -7.02 -15.78 28.94
C PRO A 94 -6.25 -14.81 28.02
N LEU A 95 -6.90 -13.71 27.61
CA LEU A 95 -6.33 -12.77 26.64
C LEU A 95 -4.97 -12.18 27.06
N GLY A 96 -4.75 -11.99 28.36
CA GLY A 96 -3.47 -11.50 28.87
C GLY A 96 -2.32 -12.47 28.62
N GLU A 97 -2.59 -13.77 28.71
CA GLU A 97 -1.61 -14.82 28.42
C GLU A 97 -1.35 -14.94 26.92
N VAL A 98 -2.41 -14.92 26.11
CA VAL A 98 -2.29 -14.95 24.65
C VAL A 98 -1.49 -13.75 24.14
N ASP A 99 -1.72 -12.55 24.68
CA ASP A 99 -0.96 -11.36 24.28
C ASP A 99 0.50 -11.41 24.75
N ARG A 100 0.77 -11.99 25.92
CA ARG A 100 2.15 -12.27 26.38
C ARG A 100 2.88 -13.15 25.37
N ILE A 101 2.28 -14.28 24.97
CA ILE A 101 2.88 -15.20 24.00
C ILE A 101 3.05 -14.54 22.64
N ALA A 102 2.04 -13.81 22.15
CA ALA A 102 2.10 -13.11 20.87
C ALA A 102 3.20 -12.03 20.82
N LYS A 103 3.52 -11.38 21.95
CA LYS A 103 4.58 -10.36 22.03
C LYS A 103 6.00 -10.94 21.94
N LEU A 104 6.19 -12.21 22.27
CA LEU A 104 7.49 -12.89 22.13
C LEU A 104 7.88 -13.09 20.66
N VAL A 105 6.90 -13.18 19.76
CA VAL A 105 7.15 -13.26 18.31
C VAL A 105 7.61 -11.88 17.81
N PRO A 106 8.74 -11.74 17.11
CA PRO A 106 9.19 -10.45 16.58
C PRO A 106 8.15 -9.74 15.69
N GLU A 107 8.21 -8.40 15.62
CA GLU A 107 7.45 -7.63 14.62
C GLU A 107 8.26 -7.47 13.35
N GLY A 108 7.61 -7.63 12.20
CA GLY A 108 8.23 -7.32 10.93
C GLY A 108 7.55 -8.02 9.75
N PRO A 109 7.84 -7.55 8.52
CA PRO A 109 7.47 -8.27 7.32
C PRO A 109 8.26 -9.60 7.24
N GLY A 110 7.57 -10.68 6.84
CA GLY A 110 8.22 -11.99 6.63
C GLY A 110 8.56 -12.77 7.89
N VAL A 111 8.13 -12.32 9.08
CA VAL A 111 8.27 -13.12 10.32
C VAL A 111 7.36 -14.34 10.21
N SER A 112 7.95 -15.53 10.39
CA SER A 112 7.22 -16.80 10.52
C SER A 112 7.25 -17.28 11.97
N LEU A 113 6.17 -17.94 12.39
CA LEU A 113 6.05 -18.49 13.72
C LEU A 113 7.09 -19.59 13.98
N GLU A 114 7.36 -20.42 12.97
CA GLU A 114 8.41 -21.44 13.01
C GLU A 114 9.77 -20.85 13.38
N ARG A 115 10.16 -19.77 12.69
CA ARG A 115 11.45 -19.11 12.93
C ARG A 115 11.48 -18.44 14.30
N ALA A 116 10.37 -17.80 14.70
CA ALA A 116 10.27 -17.17 16.01
C ALA A 116 10.44 -18.18 17.15
N ILE A 117 9.88 -19.38 17.04
CA ILE A 117 10.04 -20.45 18.05
C ILE A 117 11.50 -20.94 18.12
N GLN A 118 12.21 -20.99 16.99
CA GLN A 118 13.61 -21.40 16.95
C GLN A 118 14.56 -20.34 17.52
N GLU A 119 14.27 -19.06 17.31
CA GLU A 119 15.12 -17.93 17.72
C GLU A 119 14.85 -17.47 19.17
N GLU A 120 13.62 -17.64 19.69
CA GLU A 120 13.23 -17.19 21.03
C GLU A 120 13.15 -18.37 22.03
N PRO A 121 14.11 -18.49 22.97
CA PRO A 121 14.14 -19.58 23.95
C PRO A 121 12.88 -19.69 24.81
N GLU A 122 12.22 -18.56 25.13
CA GLU A 122 10.99 -18.57 25.93
C GLU A 122 9.84 -19.24 25.16
N LEU A 123 9.69 -18.97 23.85
CA LEU A 123 8.68 -19.61 23.00
C LEU A 123 8.90 -21.12 22.90
N LYS A 124 10.16 -21.55 22.77
CA LYS A 124 10.49 -22.97 22.74
C LYS A 124 10.15 -23.68 24.06
N ARG A 125 10.48 -23.07 25.20
CA ARG A 125 10.09 -23.61 26.52
C ARG A 125 8.58 -23.71 26.69
N LEU A 126 7.83 -22.74 26.17
CA LEU A 126 6.37 -22.72 26.20
C LEU A 126 5.76 -23.81 25.30
N GLU A 127 6.39 -24.13 24.17
CA GLU A 127 6.00 -25.25 23.30
C GLU A 127 6.26 -26.62 23.94
N GLU A 128 7.35 -26.76 24.69
CA GLU A 128 7.76 -28.01 25.35
C GLU A 128 7.09 -28.22 26.72
N GLY A 129 6.57 -27.16 27.34
CA GLY A 129 5.99 -27.16 28.67
C GLY A 129 4.50 -27.52 28.70
N GLU A 130 3.64 -26.50 28.81
CA GLU A 130 2.21 -26.66 29.06
C GLU A 130 1.45 -27.18 27.83
N GLU A 131 0.62 -28.21 28.02
CA GLU A 131 -0.15 -28.86 26.95
C GLU A 131 -1.06 -27.86 26.20
N GLN A 132 -1.63 -26.89 26.92
CA GLN A 132 -2.50 -25.85 26.34
C GLN A 132 -1.72 -24.92 25.40
N THR A 133 -0.52 -24.50 25.80
CA THR A 133 0.34 -23.62 25.00
C THR A 133 0.97 -24.36 23.82
N LYS A 134 1.37 -25.61 24.01
CA LYS A 134 1.80 -26.50 22.91
C LYS A 134 0.70 -26.62 21.84
N LYS A 135 -0.54 -26.84 22.26
CA LYS A 135 -1.69 -26.95 21.35
C LYS A 135 -1.94 -25.62 20.62
N LEU A 136 -1.87 -24.49 21.32
CA LEU A 136 -1.97 -23.14 20.73
C LEU A 136 -0.94 -22.94 19.62
N LEU A 137 0.34 -23.19 19.90
CA LEU A 137 1.43 -22.97 18.94
C LEU A 137 1.36 -23.94 17.76
N THR A 138 1.02 -25.20 18.00
CA THR A 138 0.86 -26.22 16.95
C THR A 138 -0.24 -25.84 15.95
N ILE A 139 -1.41 -25.45 16.45
CA ILE A 139 -2.52 -25.01 15.59
C ILE A 139 -2.17 -23.69 14.90
N SER A 140 -1.53 -22.76 15.61
CA SER A 140 -1.11 -21.48 15.04
C SER A 140 -0.13 -21.65 13.88
N ARG A 141 0.82 -22.60 13.97
CA ARG A 141 1.76 -22.94 12.89
C ARG A 141 1.03 -23.49 11.66
N ALA A 142 0.01 -24.32 11.86
CA ALA A 142 -0.77 -24.89 10.76
C ALA A 142 -1.66 -23.85 10.05
N LEU A 143 -2.10 -22.80 10.75
CA LEU A 143 -2.98 -21.77 10.22
C LEU A 143 -2.24 -20.52 9.72
N GLU A 144 -0.95 -20.37 10.06
CA GLU A 144 -0.13 -19.25 9.59
C GLU A 144 -0.12 -19.17 8.05
N GLY A 145 -0.26 -17.95 7.53
CA GLY A 145 -0.21 -17.69 6.09
C GLY A 145 -1.52 -17.98 5.34
N LEU A 146 -2.48 -18.68 5.94
CA LEU A 146 -3.80 -18.89 5.33
C LEU A 146 -4.56 -17.57 5.16
N SER A 147 -5.35 -17.48 4.10
CA SER A 147 -6.23 -16.35 3.83
C SER A 147 -7.36 -16.28 4.86
N ARG A 148 -7.57 -15.11 5.45
CA ARG A 148 -8.58 -14.86 6.49
C ARG A 148 -9.81 -14.14 5.97
N HIS A 149 -9.62 -13.08 5.19
CA HIS A 149 -10.70 -12.28 4.64
C HIS A 149 -10.28 -11.58 3.34
N ALA A 150 -11.27 -11.34 2.49
CA ALA A 150 -11.15 -10.45 1.34
C ALA A 150 -11.11 -8.99 1.81
N SER A 151 -10.26 -8.18 1.18
CA SER A 151 -10.18 -6.74 1.39
C SER A 151 -9.84 -6.05 0.07
N THR A 152 -10.05 -4.74 0.01
CA THR A 152 -9.67 -3.93 -1.16
C THR A 152 -8.19 -3.61 -1.13
N HIS A 153 -7.50 -3.74 -2.27
CA HIS A 153 -6.12 -3.27 -2.40
C HIS A 153 -6.06 -1.76 -2.15
N ALA A 154 -5.08 -1.31 -1.36
CA ALA A 154 -4.99 0.09 -0.96
C ALA A 154 -4.85 1.06 -2.15
N SER A 155 -4.24 0.60 -3.25
CA SER A 155 -3.97 1.42 -4.44
C SER A 155 -4.48 0.85 -5.76
N GLY A 156 -4.79 -0.43 -5.82
CA GLY A 156 -4.85 -1.13 -7.11
C GLY A 156 -6.19 -0.89 -7.80
N VAL A 157 -6.15 -0.35 -9.01
CA VAL A 157 -7.29 -0.19 -9.91
C VAL A 157 -6.96 -0.86 -11.23
N VAL A 158 -7.88 -1.65 -11.77
CA VAL A 158 -7.77 -2.26 -13.09
C VAL A 158 -8.70 -1.52 -14.05
N ILE A 159 -8.22 -1.27 -15.27
CA ILE A 159 -8.98 -0.68 -16.36
C ILE A 159 -8.86 -1.59 -17.56
N SER A 160 -10.00 -1.86 -18.20
CA SER A 160 -10.11 -2.73 -19.36
C SER A 160 -10.88 -2.06 -20.50
N ASP A 161 -10.79 -2.62 -21.69
CA ASP A 161 -11.47 -2.18 -22.91
C ASP A 161 -12.91 -2.72 -23.04
N ARG A 162 -13.24 -3.76 -22.28
CA ARG A 162 -14.53 -4.46 -22.21
C ARG A 162 -14.90 -4.73 -20.75
N PRO A 163 -16.16 -5.13 -20.44
CA PRO A 163 -16.54 -5.41 -19.07
C PRO A 163 -15.61 -6.41 -18.38
N LEU A 164 -15.17 -6.10 -17.15
CA LEU A 164 -14.17 -6.91 -16.42
C LEU A 164 -14.61 -8.36 -16.22
N VAL A 165 -15.93 -8.59 -16.14
CA VAL A 165 -16.53 -9.93 -16.05
C VAL A 165 -16.19 -10.85 -17.22
N GLU A 166 -15.85 -10.31 -18.39
CA GLU A 166 -15.41 -11.09 -19.55
C GLU A 166 -13.99 -11.64 -19.39
N TYR A 167 -13.18 -11.00 -18.52
CA TYR A 167 -11.78 -11.36 -18.29
C TYR A 167 -11.57 -12.13 -17.00
N LEU A 168 -12.26 -11.75 -15.93
CA LEU A 168 -12.04 -12.29 -14.59
C LEU A 168 -13.31 -12.27 -13.72
N PRO A 169 -13.39 -13.16 -12.71
CA PRO A 169 -14.47 -13.11 -11.74
C PRO A 169 -14.36 -11.87 -10.84
N LEU A 170 -15.52 -11.31 -10.49
CA LEU A 170 -15.63 -10.13 -9.64
C LEU A 170 -16.18 -10.48 -8.25
N PHE A 171 -15.85 -9.63 -7.28
CA PHE A 171 -16.32 -9.66 -5.91
C PHE A 171 -16.93 -8.30 -5.57
N LYS A 172 -18.16 -8.32 -5.03
CA LYS A 172 -18.83 -7.11 -4.56
C LYS A 172 -18.62 -6.99 -3.07
N GLY A 173 -17.92 -5.93 -2.66
CA GLY A 173 -17.64 -5.64 -1.26
C GLY A 173 -18.86 -5.09 -0.51
N SER A 174 -18.67 -4.80 0.78
CA SER A 174 -19.78 -4.42 1.67
C SER A 174 -20.31 -3.00 1.45
N ARG A 175 -19.57 -2.14 0.74
CA ARG A 175 -19.97 -0.77 0.38
C ARG A 175 -20.29 -0.65 -1.11
N ASP A 176 -20.66 -1.76 -1.75
CA ASP A 176 -20.94 -1.85 -3.19
C ASP A 176 -19.72 -1.54 -4.09
N GLU A 177 -18.51 -1.70 -3.55
CA GLU A 177 -17.30 -1.64 -4.35
C GLU A 177 -17.15 -2.91 -5.20
N ILE A 178 -16.95 -2.73 -6.50
CA ILE A 178 -16.62 -3.82 -7.41
C ILE A 178 -15.12 -4.05 -7.37
N MET A 179 -14.74 -5.27 -7.00
CA MET A 179 -13.37 -5.73 -6.93
C MET A 179 -13.14 -6.93 -7.84
N THR A 180 -11.90 -7.15 -8.26
CA THR A 180 -11.49 -8.41 -8.87
C THR A 180 -11.54 -9.55 -7.84
N GLN A 181 -11.59 -10.82 -8.24
CA GLN A 181 -11.27 -11.94 -7.32
C GLN A 181 -9.81 -12.38 -7.43
N PHE A 182 -9.12 -11.94 -8.48
CA PHE A 182 -7.70 -12.18 -8.69
C PHE A 182 -6.87 -11.06 -8.07
N THR A 183 -5.79 -11.47 -7.40
CA THR A 183 -4.77 -10.58 -6.85
C THR A 183 -3.99 -9.88 -7.96
N MET A 184 -3.27 -8.83 -7.58
CA MET A 184 -2.50 -7.96 -8.50
C MET A 184 -1.56 -8.74 -9.42
N ASP A 185 -0.85 -9.74 -8.90
CA ASP A 185 0.08 -10.60 -9.66
C ASP A 185 -0.64 -11.43 -10.74
N LYS A 186 -1.88 -11.84 -10.46
CA LYS A 186 -2.72 -12.60 -11.40
C LYS A 186 -3.34 -11.72 -12.46
N ILE A 187 -3.72 -10.50 -12.11
CA ILE A 187 -4.19 -9.50 -13.07
C ILE A 187 -3.08 -9.15 -14.07
N GLU A 188 -1.85 -8.97 -13.60
CA GLU A 188 -0.69 -8.71 -14.45
C GLU A 188 -0.42 -9.88 -15.42
N GLN A 189 -0.54 -11.13 -14.95
CA GLN A 189 -0.43 -12.33 -15.78
C GLN A 189 -1.52 -12.41 -16.88
N LEU A 190 -2.69 -11.83 -16.64
CA LEU A 190 -3.77 -11.74 -17.64
C LEU A 190 -3.55 -10.62 -18.66
N GLY A 191 -2.50 -9.78 -18.49
CA GLY A 191 -2.20 -8.68 -19.40
C GLY A 191 -3.14 -7.47 -19.26
N LEU A 192 -3.91 -7.40 -18.18
CA LEU A 192 -4.78 -6.25 -17.91
C LEU A 192 -3.95 -5.08 -17.38
N ILE A 193 -4.34 -3.87 -17.77
CA ILE A 193 -3.65 -2.64 -17.35
C ILE A 193 -4.08 -2.31 -15.92
N LYS A 194 -3.08 -2.19 -15.04
CA LYS A 194 -3.25 -1.77 -13.65
C LYS A 194 -2.76 -0.35 -13.44
N PHE A 195 -3.39 0.34 -12.51
CA PHE A 195 -2.98 1.64 -12.01
C PHE A 195 -2.96 1.62 -10.49
N ASP A 196 -1.93 2.24 -9.92
CA ASP A 196 -1.77 2.35 -8.49
C ASP A 196 -2.14 3.78 -8.05
N PHE A 197 -3.35 3.93 -7.54
CA PHE A 197 -3.88 5.17 -6.97
C PHE A 197 -3.63 5.21 -5.47
N LEU A 198 -2.46 5.71 -5.08
CA LEU A 198 -2.04 5.72 -3.68
C LEU A 198 -2.56 6.98 -2.97
N GLY A 199 -3.21 6.80 -1.82
CA GLY A 199 -3.57 7.93 -0.95
C GLY A 199 -2.44 8.30 0.00
N LEU A 200 -1.75 9.42 -0.22
CA LEU A 200 -0.71 9.91 0.68
C LEU A 200 -1.25 10.92 1.70
N LYS A 201 -1.04 10.61 2.98
CA LYS A 201 -1.38 11.51 4.10
C LYS A 201 -0.61 12.83 3.99
N THR A 202 0.67 12.78 3.61
CA THR A 202 1.52 13.97 3.44
C THR A 202 0.93 14.97 2.44
N LEU A 203 0.39 14.50 1.30
CA LEU A 203 -0.28 15.38 0.34
C LEU A 203 -1.55 16.03 0.92
N THR A 204 -2.23 15.32 1.81
CA THR A 204 -3.40 15.86 2.52
C THR A 204 -3.00 16.94 3.53
N VAL A 205 -1.92 16.72 4.28
CA VAL A 205 -1.36 17.70 5.21
C VAL A 205 -0.90 18.96 4.47
N ILE A 206 -0.16 18.81 3.38
CA ILE A 206 0.29 19.94 2.54
C ILE A 206 -0.93 20.72 2.01
N LYS A 207 -1.95 20.03 1.47
CA LYS A 207 -3.18 20.67 0.99
C LYS A 207 -3.88 21.48 2.09
N GLN A 208 -3.94 20.96 3.31
CA GLN A 208 -4.51 21.66 4.46
C GLN A 208 -3.66 22.87 4.87
N ALA A 209 -2.33 22.71 4.92
CA ALA A 209 -1.42 23.81 5.25
C ALA A 209 -1.55 24.97 4.26
N LEU A 210 -1.56 24.70 2.94
CA LEU A 210 -1.77 25.71 1.91
C LEU A 210 -3.10 26.46 2.08
N ARG A 211 -4.18 25.72 2.38
CA ARG A 211 -5.50 26.32 2.64
C ARG A 211 -5.48 27.25 3.85
N LEU A 212 -4.83 26.84 4.95
CA LEU A 212 -4.74 27.65 6.17
C LEU A 212 -3.90 28.91 5.95
N ILE A 213 -2.79 28.82 5.20
CA ILE A 213 -1.97 29.98 4.83
C ILE A 213 -2.80 30.98 4.01
N GLU A 214 -3.54 30.52 2.99
CA GLU A 214 -4.40 31.39 2.18
C GLU A 214 -5.49 32.06 3.04
N GLN A 215 -6.10 31.33 3.97
CA GLN A 215 -7.14 31.87 4.87
C GLN A 215 -6.59 32.90 5.88
N THR A 216 -5.36 32.72 6.36
CA THR A 216 -4.79 33.57 7.42
C THR A 216 -4.02 34.77 6.87
N THR A 217 -3.38 34.62 5.73
CA THR A 217 -2.50 35.66 5.14
C THR A 217 -3.09 36.29 3.89
N GLY A 218 -4.12 35.69 3.29
CA GLY A 218 -4.65 36.07 1.98
C GLY A 218 -3.75 35.66 0.80
N GLN A 219 -2.58 35.06 1.06
CA GLN A 219 -1.63 34.70 0.02
C GLN A 219 -1.88 33.27 -0.49
N LYS A 220 -2.10 33.14 -1.80
CA LYS A 220 -2.23 31.85 -2.46
C LYS A 220 -0.86 31.34 -2.92
N LEU A 221 -0.31 30.37 -2.20
CA LEU A 221 0.96 29.73 -2.56
C LEU A 221 0.76 28.64 -3.62
N ILE A 222 1.67 28.58 -4.58
CA ILE A 222 1.72 27.53 -5.60
C ILE A 222 2.92 26.63 -5.28
N ILE A 223 2.64 25.39 -4.85
CA ILE A 223 3.66 24.46 -4.36
C ILE A 223 4.78 24.21 -5.38
N ASP A 224 4.44 24.06 -6.66
CA ASP A 224 5.41 23.77 -7.73
C ASP A 224 6.31 24.97 -8.07
N LYS A 225 6.05 26.15 -7.50
CA LYS A 225 6.84 27.37 -7.71
C LYS A 225 7.72 27.74 -6.51
N ILE A 226 7.71 26.94 -5.44
CA ILE A 226 8.51 27.22 -4.25
C ILE A 226 10.01 27.06 -4.59
N PRO A 227 10.87 28.03 -4.23
CA PRO A 227 12.31 27.90 -4.41
C PRO A 227 12.88 26.70 -3.64
N LEU A 228 13.80 25.98 -4.27
CA LEU A 228 14.42 24.78 -3.67
C LEU A 228 15.69 25.08 -2.86
N ASN A 229 16.07 26.35 -2.75
CA ASN A 229 17.30 26.82 -2.12
C ASN A 229 17.04 27.74 -0.91
N ASP A 230 15.91 27.57 -0.23
CA ASP A 230 15.54 28.36 0.95
C ASP A 230 16.39 28.00 2.18
N GLU A 231 17.19 28.95 2.65
CA GLU A 231 18.16 28.75 3.74
C GLU A 231 17.47 28.38 5.06
N ALA A 232 16.34 29.00 5.39
CA ALA A 232 15.59 28.71 6.61
C ALA A 232 15.10 27.26 6.66
N THR A 233 14.64 26.73 5.51
CA THR A 233 14.26 25.32 5.36
C THR A 233 15.45 24.39 5.62
N TYR A 234 16.62 24.68 5.05
CA TYR A 234 17.84 23.89 5.29
C TYR A 234 18.32 23.96 6.73
N HIS A 235 18.22 25.12 7.39
CA HIS A 235 18.59 25.29 8.79
C HIS A 235 17.73 24.40 9.70
N LEU A 236 16.41 24.43 9.53
CA LEU A 236 15.48 23.62 10.31
C LEU A 236 15.77 22.12 10.19
N VAL A 237 16.06 21.65 8.97
CA VAL A 237 16.44 20.24 8.73
C VAL A 237 17.79 19.91 9.38
N SER A 238 18.76 20.83 9.29
CA SER A 238 20.11 20.65 9.87
C SER A 238 20.10 20.60 11.40
N GLU A 239 19.13 21.25 12.05
CA GLU A 239 18.90 21.14 13.50
C GLU A 239 18.25 19.81 13.92
N GLY A 240 17.93 18.91 12.99
CA GLY A 240 17.26 17.64 13.27
C GLY A 240 15.79 17.77 13.64
N LYS A 241 15.15 18.92 13.38
CA LYS A 241 13.73 19.19 13.69
C LYS A 241 12.81 18.60 12.62
N THR A 242 12.87 17.28 12.41
CA THR A 242 12.25 16.57 11.27
C THR A 242 11.08 15.65 11.64
N THR A 243 10.39 15.88 12.77
CA THR A 243 9.28 15.05 13.29
C THR A 243 7.95 15.18 12.51
N GLY A 244 7.98 15.62 11.25
CA GLY A 244 6.80 15.92 10.41
C GLY A 244 6.18 14.71 9.70
#